data_AF-A0A4Q6DVE6-F1
#
_entry.id   AF-A0A4Q6DVE6-F1
#
_cell.length_a   1.000
_cell.length_b   1.000
_cell.length_c   1.000
_cell.angle_alpha   90.00
_cell.angle_beta   90.00
_cell.angle_gamma   90.00
#
_symmetry.space_group_name_H-M   'P 1'
#
loop_
_entity.id
_entity.type
_entity.pdbx_description
1 polymer ?
#
loop_
_entity_poly.entity_id
_entity_poly.type
_entity_poly.pdbx_seq_one_letter_code
_entity_poly.pdbx_strand_id
1 'polypeptide(L)'
;LHDYWMYRNDNAFIKNKLVGARGILDFFSKYQQADGSVKNTPYWAFVDWAGNMGSGPSGSDGSAAIYDLQLLLAYQWSAEMEAQIGLKDLAVIYNQKAEQLKATIQRKYWDEGKKLYADTKEKNGYSQHANSLAILAGLVSDANMQAVAHNTLTDKSLTQCTVYFKYYLNQAMVKAGLGNDYLSWLGIWRENIAIGMTTWAEDSSLETVRSECHAWGSSPNIEFFRTVLGIDTDAPGFTKIKIEPHLGTMTNVNGVMPHPAGKVAVKYALKGSKWNINISLPQSTTGVFVWKSKIYPLKSGVNSLVI
;
A
#
# COMPACT_ATOMS: atom_id res chain seq x y z
N LEU A 1 4.00 -6.36 10.52
CA LEU A 1 4.94 -7.51 10.66
C LEU A 1 5.57 -7.85 9.32
N HIS A 2 4.75 -8.05 8.28
CA HIS A 2 5.22 -8.34 6.92
C HIS A 2 6.15 -7.26 6.35
N ASP A 3 5.83 -5.97 6.44
CA ASP A 3 6.77 -4.91 6.02
C ASP A 3 8.14 -5.02 6.69
N TYR A 4 8.18 -5.27 8.00
CA TYR A 4 9.46 -5.47 8.70
C TYR A 4 10.21 -6.68 8.14
N TRP A 5 9.51 -7.79 7.89
CA TRP A 5 10.09 -8.98 7.27
C TRP A 5 10.65 -8.70 5.86
N MET A 6 9.95 -7.86 5.08
CA MET A 6 10.37 -7.47 3.73
C MET A 6 11.59 -6.52 3.74
N TYR A 7 11.70 -5.64 4.73
CA TYR A 7 12.75 -4.62 4.79
C TYR A 7 13.94 -4.98 5.69
N ARG A 8 13.81 -5.95 6.61
CA ARG A 8 14.83 -6.30 7.61
C ARG A 8 15.15 -7.78 7.57
N ASN A 9 16.43 -8.10 7.45
CA ASN A 9 16.91 -9.48 7.49
C ASN A 9 16.96 -10.01 8.94
N ASP A 10 15.79 -10.14 9.57
CA ASP A 10 15.64 -10.62 10.94
C ASP A 10 14.46 -11.61 11.05
N ASN A 11 14.66 -12.76 10.41
CA ASN A 11 13.69 -13.86 10.41
C ASN A 11 13.44 -14.42 11.81
N ALA A 12 14.42 -14.37 12.71
CA ALA A 12 14.27 -14.86 14.08
C ALA A 12 13.27 -14.01 14.88
N PHE A 13 13.34 -12.69 14.76
CA PHE A 13 12.33 -11.79 15.32
C PHE A 13 10.94 -12.08 14.74
N ILE A 14 10.81 -12.15 13.41
CA ILE A 14 9.52 -12.38 12.76
C ILE A 14 8.92 -13.71 13.21
N LYS A 15 9.71 -14.79 13.19
CA LYS A 15 9.25 -16.13 13.59
C LYS A 15 8.70 -16.16 15.01
N ASN A 16 9.33 -15.44 15.95
CA ASN A 16 8.84 -15.30 17.32
C ASN A 16 7.51 -14.53 17.41
N LYS A 17 7.21 -13.65 16.46
CA LYS A 17 5.95 -12.88 16.43
C LYS A 17 4.82 -13.59 15.70
N LEU A 18 5.09 -14.65 14.92
CA LEU A 18 4.05 -15.40 14.20
C LEU A 18 3.00 -16.00 15.13
N VAL A 19 3.37 -16.43 16.34
CA VAL A 19 2.40 -16.92 17.33
C VAL A 19 1.33 -15.87 17.66
N GLY A 20 1.73 -14.60 17.79
CA GLY A 20 0.80 -13.50 18.01
C GLY A 20 -0.09 -13.22 16.79
N ALA A 21 0.49 -13.24 15.58
CA ALA A 21 -0.27 -13.08 14.33
C ALA A 21 -1.34 -14.17 14.17
N ARG A 22 -1.01 -15.44 14.48
CA ARG A 22 -1.95 -16.56 14.49
C ARG A 22 -3.10 -16.34 15.46
N GLY A 23 -2.81 -15.87 16.67
CA GLY A 23 -3.85 -15.56 17.67
C GLY A 23 -4.80 -14.45 17.22
N ILE A 24 -4.29 -13.42 16.53
CA ILE A 24 -5.12 -12.36 15.95
C ILE A 24 -6.02 -12.91 14.83
N LEU A 25 -5.47 -13.73 13.93
CA LEU A 25 -6.28 -14.36 12.87
C LEU A 25 -7.32 -15.33 13.43
N ASP A 26 -7.00 -16.08 14.49
CA ASP A 26 -7.95 -16.92 15.22
C ASP A 26 -9.08 -16.08 15.83
N PHE A 27 -8.76 -14.93 16.42
CA PHE A 27 -9.76 -14.01 16.94
C PHE A 27 -10.76 -13.58 15.86
N PHE A 28 -10.28 -13.09 14.70
CA PHE A 28 -11.18 -12.69 13.61
C PHE A 28 -11.96 -13.87 13.03
N SER A 29 -11.40 -15.09 13.06
CA SER A 29 -12.10 -16.29 12.58
C SER A 29 -13.40 -16.58 13.32
N LYS A 30 -13.53 -16.16 14.58
CA LYS A 30 -14.76 -16.31 15.40
C LYS A 30 -15.90 -15.41 14.93
N TYR A 31 -15.56 -14.37 14.16
CA TYR A 31 -16.51 -13.40 13.59
C TYR A 31 -16.69 -13.60 12.08
N GLN A 32 -16.04 -14.60 11.48
CA GLN A 32 -16.25 -14.94 10.08
C GLN A 32 -17.59 -15.66 9.89
N GLN A 33 -18.27 -15.29 8.81
CA GLN A 33 -19.45 -15.98 8.29
C GLN A 33 -19.03 -17.19 7.46
N ALA A 34 -20.00 -18.01 7.06
CA ALA A 34 -19.73 -19.20 6.23
C ALA A 34 -19.04 -18.87 4.90
N ASP A 35 -19.24 -17.66 4.37
CA ASP A 35 -18.59 -17.17 3.15
C ASP A 35 -17.23 -16.49 3.41
N GLY A 36 -16.74 -16.52 4.65
CA GLY A 36 -15.46 -15.94 5.06
C GLY A 36 -15.51 -14.46 5.42
N SER A 37 -16.57 -13.72 5.06
CA SER A 37 -16.70 -12.30 5.44
C SER A 37 -16.78 -12.13 6.95
N VAL A 38 -16.21 -11.06 7.49
CA VAL A 38 -16.26 -10.74 8.90
C VAL A 38 -17.52 -9.95 9.19
N LYS A 39 -18.23 -10.29 10.27
CA LYS A 39 -19.40 -9.55 10.74
C LYS A 39 -19.27 -9.10 12.19
N ASN A 40 -19.82 -7.92 12.50
CA ASN A 40 -20.07 -7.46 13.87
C ASN A 40 -18.88 -7.69 14.81
N THR A 41 -17.68 -7.32 14.37
CA THR A 41 -16.48 -7.42 15.21
C THR A 41 -16.70 -6.61 16.48
N PRO A 42 -16.26 -7.12 17.64
CA PRO A 42 -16.41 -6.39 18.88
C PRO A 42 -15.44 -5.20 18.88
N TYR A 43 -15.70 -4.22 19.73
CA TYR A 43 -14.91 -3.01 19.89
C TYR A 43 -14.98 -2.04 18.71
N TRP A 44 -14.20 -0.97 18.81
CA TRP A 44 -14.22 0.13 17.88
C TRP A 44 -13.51 -0.22 16.57
N ALA A 45 -14.27 -0.35 15.50
CA ALA A 45 -13.78 -0.72 14.17
C ALA A 45 -13.35 0.51 13.35
N PHE A 46 -12.44 1.31 13.92
CA PHE A 46 -11.90 2.52 13.30
C PHE A 46 -11.14 2.21 12.01
N VAL A 47 -11.36 3.02 10.97
CA VAL A 47 -10.62 2.96 9.70
C VAL A 47 -9.92 4.28 9.41
N ASP A 48 -10.64 5.40 9.50
CA ASP A 48 -10.12 6.73 9.18
C ASP A 48 -11.06 7.82 9.73
N TRP A 49 -10.56 9.05 9.89
CA TRP A 49 -11.36 10.23 10.26
C TRP A 49 -12.14 10.81 9.06
N ALA A 50 -12.82 9.94 8.30
CA ALA A 50 -13.52 10.31 7.07
C ALA A 50 -14.93 9.71 7.00
N GLY A 51 -15.96 10.56 6.95
CA GLY A 51 -17.35 10.11 6.86
C GLY A 51 -17.71 9.09 7.96
N ASN A 52 -18.27 7.94 7.57
CA ASN A 52 -18.60 6.84 8.48
C ASN A 52 -17.42 5.89 8.78
N MET A 53 -16.22 6.14 8.24
CA MET A 53 -15.02 5.31 8.51
C MET A 53 -14.54 5.44 9.96
N GLY A 54 -14.92 6.51 10.64
CA GLY A 54 -14.62 6.71 12.06
C GLY A 54 -15.51 5.86 12.97
N SER A 55 -16.79 5.68 12.64
CA SER A 55 -17.72 4.83 13.40
C SER A 55 -17.69 3.36 12.97
N GLY A 56 -17.18 3.10 11.77
CA GLY A 56 -17.09 1.78 11.17
C GLY A 56 -18.31 1.47 10.28
N PRO A 57 -18.14 1.34 8.94
CA PRO A 57 -19.26 0.99 8.07
C PRO A 57 -19.77 -0.42 8.38
N SER A 58 -21.07 -0.63 8.32
CA SER A 58 -21.69 -1.96 8.50
C SER A 58 -22.90 -2.10 7.61
N GLY A 59 -22.92 -3.15 6.78
CA GLY A 59 -24.08 -3.54 6.00
C GLY A 59 -25.15 -4.23 6.86
N SER A 60 -26.28 -4.57 6.24
CA SER A 60 -27.40 -5.24 6.92
C SER A 60 -27.08 -6.67 7.38
N ASP A 61 -26.04 -7.31 6.82
CA ASP A 61 -25.50 -8.60 7.29
C ASP A 61 -24.37 -8.45 8.33
N GLY A 62 -24.10 -7.22 8.77
CA GLY A 62 -23.03 -6.91 9.71
C GLY A 62 -21.63 -6.86 9.11
N SER A 63 -21.49 -7.04 7.78
CA SER A 63 -20.20 -7.02 7.08
C SER A 63 -19.96 -5.71 6.34
N ALA A 64 -18.69 -5.39 6.08
CA ALA A 64 -18.28 -4.28 5.23
C ALA A 64 -16.99 -4.62 4.50
N ALA A 65 -16.84 -4.07 3.29
CA ALA A 65 -15.74 -4.39 2.39
C ALA A 65 -14.38 -4.08 3.02
N ILE A 66 -14.27 -2.99 3.78
CA ILE A 66 -13.01 -2.55 4.37
C ILE A 66 -12.41 -3.58 5.33
N TYR A 67 -13.24 -4.24 6.14
CA TYR A 67 -12.78 -5.25 7.11
C TYR A 67 -12.42 -6.57 6.43
N ASP A 68 -13.21 -6.97 5.43
CA ASP A 68 -12.91 -8.15 4.62
C ASP A 68 -11.60 -7.99 3.83
N LEU A 69 -11.36 -6.80 3.28
CA LEU A 69 -10.13 -6.45 2.56
C LEU A 69 -8.91 -6.44 3.51
N GLN A 70 -9.05 -5.88 4.71
CA GLN A 70 -7.99 -5.93 5.72
C GLN A 70 -7.67 -7.36 6.16
N LEU A 71 -8.69 -8.19 6.40
CA LEU A 71 -8.49 -9.60 6.76
C LEU A 71 -7.88 -10.40 5.60
N LEU A 72 -8.28 -10.12 4.37
CA LEU A 72 -7.68 -10.72 3.16
C LEU A 72 -6.18 -10.41 3.08
N LEU A 73 -5.80 -9.14 3.19
CA LEU A 73 -4.38 -8.73 3.20
C LEU A 73 -3.63 -9.41 4.35
N ALA A 74 -4.23 -9.48 5.54
CA ALA A 74 -3.63 -10.16 6.67
C ALA A 74 -3.39 -11.66 6.42
N TYR A 75 -4.32 -12.35 5.75
CA TYR A 75 -4.12 -13.76 5.36
C TYR A 75 -3.05 -13.90 4.27
N GLN A 76 -3.02 -13.05 3.25
CA GLN A 76 -2.01 -13.08 2.20
C GLN A 76 -0.60 -12.91 2.78
N TRP A 77 -0.40 -11.86 3.59
CA TRP A 77 0.88 -11.61 4.24
C TRP A 77 1.29 -12.71 5.23
N SER A 78 0.33 -13.24 5.98
CA SER A 78 0.61 -14.34 6.93
C SER A 78 0.96 -15.62 6.19
N ALA A 79 0.28 -15.93 5.09
CA ALA A 79 0.59 -17.10 4.28
C ALA A 79 2.02 -17.05 3.72
N GLU A 80 2.45 -15.89 3.21
CA GLU A 80 3.82 -15.70 2.72
C GLU A 80 4.87 -15.92 3.82
N MET A 81 4.67 -15.30 4.99
CA MET A 81 5.60 -15.46 6.12
C MET A 81 5.61 -16.90 6.66
N GLU A 82 4.44 -17.52 6.81
CA GLU A 82 4.34 -18.92 7.29
C GLU A 82 5.01 -19.90 6.33
N ALA A 83 4.89 -19.70 5.01
CA ALA A 83 5.49 -20.56 4.01
C ALA A 83 7.03 -20.54 4.06
N GLN A 84 7.61 -19.38 4.34
CA GLN A 84 9.06 -19.18 4.30
C GLN A 84 9.75 -19.49 5.63
N ILE A 85 9.18 -19.06 6.75
CA ILE A 85 9.86 -19.08 8.06
C ILE A 85 9.02 -19.64 9.21
N GLY A 86 7.76 -20.00 8.94
CA GLY A 86 6.81 -20.50 9.92
C GLY A 86 6.38 -21.95 9.70
N LEU A 87 5.08 -22.19 9.83
CA LEU A 87 4.43 -23.49 9.66
C LEU A 87 3.74 -23.55 8.29
N LYS A 88 4.28 -24.37 7.38
CA LYS A 88 3.81 -24.46 6.00
C LYS A 88 2.34 -24.85 5.87
N ASP A 89 1.81 -25.67 6.77
CA ASP A 89 0.39 -26.04 6.76
C ASP A 89 -0.53 -24.84 7.03
N LEU A 90 -0.09 -23.90 7.89
CA LEU A 90 -0.83 -22.65 8.10
C LEU A 90 -0.80 -21.77 6.85
N ALA A 91 0.29 -21.78 6.08
CA ALA A 91 0.32 -21.07 4.80
C ALA A 91 -0.73 -21.62 3.82
N VAL A 92 -0.91 -22.93 3.75
CA VAL A 92 -1.96 -23.56 2.93
C VAL A 92 -3.35 -23.12 3.39
N ILE A 93 -3.62 -23.16 4.69
CA ILE A 93 -4.90 -22.75 5.27
C ILE A 93 -5.18 -21.27 5.01
N TYR A 94 -4.19 -20.39 5.22
CA TYR A 94 -4.35 -18.95 5.01
C TYR A 94 -4.53 -18.60 3.54
N ASN A 95 -3.85 -19.29 2.62
CA ASN A 95 -4.11 -19.14 1.19
C ASN A 95 -5.55 -19.55 0.81
N GLN A 96 -6.07 -20.66 1.34
CA GLN A 96 -7.45 -21.07 1.10
C GLN A 96 -8.45 -20.02 1.61
N LYS A 97 -8.22 -19.47 2.81
CA LYS A 97 -9.05 -18.40 3.38
C LYS A 97 -8.96 -17.10 2.57
N ALA A 98 -7.78 -16.75 2.08
CA ALA A 98 -7.58 -15.59 1.21
C ALA A 98 -8.36 -15.74 -0.11
N GLU A 99 -8.29 -16.91 -0.76
CA GLU A 99 -9.06 -17.16 -2.00
C GLU A 99 -10.57 -17.13 -1.77
N GLN A 100 -11.05 -17.67 -0.64
CA GLN A 100 -12.45 -17.56 -0.26
C GLN A 100 -12.88 -16.10 -0.10
N LEU A 101 -12.10 -15.28 0.61
CA LEU A 101 -12.39 -13.86 0.80
C LEU A 101 -12.34 -13.08 -0.51
N LYS A 102 -11.39 -13.34 -1.40
CA LYS A 102 -11.36 -12.72 -2.74
C LYS A 102 -12.68 -12.95 -3.47
N ALA A 103 -13.14 -14.20 -3.53
CA ALA A 103 -14.41 -14.54 -4.18
C ALA A 103 -15.62 -13.88 -3.50
N THR A 104 -15.63 -13.82 -2.17
CA THR A 104 -16.70 -13.19 -1.39
C THR A 104 -16.75 -11.68 -1.59
N ILE A 105 -15.62 -10.98 -1.53
CA ILE A 105 -15.51 -9.54 -1.75
C ILE A 105 -15.94 -9.19 -3.18
N GLN A 106 -15.46 -9.95 -4.17
CA GLN A 106 -15.85 -9.79 -5.57
C GLN A 106 -17.36 -9.93 -5.76
N ARG A 107 -17.99 -10.92 -5.12
CA ARG A 107 -19.44 -11.16 -5.22
C ARG A 107 -20.26 -10.11 -4.48
N LYS A 108 -19.86 -9.73 -3.26
CA LYS A 108 -20.65 -8.85 -2.39
C LYS A 108 -20.56 -7.39 -2.80
N TYR A 109 -19.35 -6.91 -3.09
CA TYR A 109 -19.06 -5.48 -3.07
C TYR A 109 -18.75 -4.90 -4.45
N TRP A 110 -18.34 -5.71 -5.43
CA TRP A 110 -18.07 -5.21 -6.79
C TRP A 110 -19.35 -4.67 -7.44
N ASP A 111 -19.29 -3.43 -7.92
CA ASP A 111 -20.29 -2.81 -8.78
C ASP A 111 -19.73 -2.68 -10.20
N GLU A 112 -20.29 -3.49 -11.11
CA GLU A 112 -19.86 -3.52 -12.51
C GLU A 112 -20.19 -2.22 -13.26
N GLY A 113 -21.29 -1.54 -12.90
CA GLY A 113 -21.70 -0.31 -13.54
C GLY A 113 -20.82 0.88 -13.14
N LYS A 114 -20.41 0.92 -11.86
CA LYS A 114 -19.51 1.96 -11.35
C LYS A 114 -18.03 1.65 -11.50
N LYS A 115 -17.68 0.38 -11.76
CA LYS A 115 -16.30 -0.11 -11.73
C LYS A 115 -15.60 0.24 -10.41
N LEU A 116 -16.31 0.00 -9.31
CA LEU A 116 -15.84 0.27 -7.95
C LEU A 116 -16.32 -0.82 -7.01
N TYR A 117 -15.63 -0.98 -5.89
CA TYR A 117 -16.11 -1.73 -4.74
C TYR A 117 -16.91 -0.79 -3.84
N ALA A 118 -18.14 -1.19 -3.53
CA ALA A 118 -18.97 -0.55 -2.53
C ALA A 118 -18.46 -0.85 -1.12
N ASP A 119 -18.77 0.02 -0.17
CA ASP A 119 -18.39 -0.16 1.24
C ASP A 119 -19.17 -1.30 1.91
N THR A 120 -20.39 -1.58 1.44
CA THR A 120 -21.27 -2.64 1.96
C THR A 120 -22.01 -3.35 0.82
N LYS A 121 -22.65 -4.49 1.12
CA LYS A 121 -23.33 -5.32 0.10
C LYS A 121 -24.54 -4.62 -0.53
N GLU A 122 -25.09 -3.61 0.14
CA GLU A 122 -26.23 -2.82 -0.34
C GLU A 122 -25.84 -1.90 -1.49
N LYS A 123 -24.54 -1.60 -1.66
CA LYS A 123 -24.02 -0.76 -2.75
C LYS A 123 -24.51 0.69 -2.75
N ASN A 124 -24.86 1.19 -1.57
CA ASN A 124 -25.35 2.55 -1.36
C ASN A 124 -24.23 3.59 -1.11
N GLY A 125 -23.01 3.14 -0.81
CA GLY A 125 -21.87 3.98 -0.48
C GLY A 125 -20.56 3.41 -1.01
N TYR A 126 -19.61 4.30 -1.32
CA TYR A 126 -18.32 3.98 -1.92
C TYR A 126 -17.26 4.85 -1.27
N SER A 127 -16.05 4.32 -1.14
CA SER A 127 -14.93 5.05 -0.55
C SER A 127 -13.64 4.86 -1.34
N GLN A 128 -12.73 5.82 -1.19
CA GLN A 128 -11.35 5.62 -1.59
C GLN A 128 -10.69 4.48 -0.80
N HIS A 129 -11.08 4.27 0.45
CA HIS A 129 -10.53 3.25 1.33
C HIS A 129 -10.70 1.83 0.77
N ALA A 130 -11.95 1.44 0.49
CA ALA A 130 -12.25 0.11 -0.02
C ALA A 130 -11.60 -0.14 -1.38
N ASN A 131 -11.66 0.84 -2.29
CA ASN A 131 -11.08 0.70 -3.63
C ASN A 131 -9.55 0.66 -3.62
N SER A 132 -8.91 1.44 -2.74
CA SER A 132 -7.45 1.38 -2.55
C SER A 132 -7.01 0.00 -2.07
N LEU A 133 -7.67 -0.54 -1.04
CA LEU A 133 -7.32 -1.87 -0.55
C LEU A 133 -7.67 -2.98 -1.54
N ALA A 134 -8.72 -2.84 -2.35
CA ALA A 134 -9.05 -3.81 -3.39
C ALA A 134 -7.95 -3.91 -4.47
N ILE A 135 -7.37 -2.77 -4.86
CA ILE A 135 -6.20 -2.74 -5.76
C ILE A 135 -4.99 -3.39 -5.08
N LEU A 136 -4.70 -3.03 -3.82
CA LEU A 136 -3.54 -3.56 -3.09
C LEU A 136 -3.64 -5.07 -2.84
N ALA A 137 -4.83 -5.58 -2.51
CA ALA A 137 -5.11 -6.99 -2.31
C ALA A 137 -5.18 -7.81 -3.61
N GLY A 138 -5.14 -7.13 -4.77
CA GLY A 138 -5.09 -7.77 -6.09
C GLY A 138 -6.43 -8.34 -6.56
N LEU A 139 -7.56 -7.75 -6.17
CA LEU A 139 -8.88 -8.16 -6.69
C LEU A 139 -9.21 -7.52 -8.04
N VAL A 140 -8.66 -6.33 -8.31
CA VAL A 140 -8.96 -5.62 -9.55
C VAL A 140 -8.23 -6.28 -10.71
N SER A 141 -8.97 -6.75 -11.71
CA SER A 141 -8.39 -7.30 -12.94
C SER A 141 -7.67 -6.22 -13.75
N ASP A 142 -6.67 -6.62 -14.55
CA ASP A 142 -5.93 -5.71 -15.42
C ASP A 142 -6.84 -4.89 -16.34
N ALA A 143 -7.92 -5.50 -16.85
CA ALA A 143 -8.90 -4.84 -17.70
C ALA A 143 -9.68 -3.72 -16.99
N ASN A 144 -9.90 -3.83 -15.68
CA ASN A 144 -10.63 -2.83 -14.90
C ASN A 144 -9.69 -1.86 -14.16
N MET A 145 -8.39 -2.16 -14.03
CA MET A 145 -7.44 -1.41 -13.20
C MET A 145 -7.46 0.11 -13.43
N GLN A 146 -7.38 0.53 -14.70
CA GLN A 146 -7.39 1.96 -15.04
C GLN A 146 -8.72 2.63 -14.67
N ALA A 147 -9.85 1.97 -14.92
CA ALA A 147 -11.16 2.51 -14.60
C ALA A 147 -11.37 2.65 -13.08
N VAL A 148 -11.02 1.62 -12.30
CA VAL A 148 -11.12 1.66 -10.83
C VAL A 148 -10.24 2.76 -10.27
N ALA A 149 -8.98 2.84 -10.69
CA ALA A 149 -8.04 3.86 -10.21
C ALA A 149 -8.50 5.28 -10.56
N HIS A 150 -8.93 5.50 -11.81
CA HIS A 150 -9.44 6.80 -12.25
C HIS A 150 -10.68 7.20 -11.45
N ASN A 151 -11.69 6.34 -11.38
CA ASN A 151 -12.94 6.62 -10.67
C ASN A 151 -12.70 6.88 -9.17
N THR A 152 -11.76 6.14 -8.55
CA THR A 152 -11.37 6.34 -7.14
C THR A 152 -10.84 7.76 -6.89
N LEU A 153 -10.12 8.36 -7.84
CA LEU A 153 -9.55 9.70 -7.70
C LEU A 153 -10.52 10.83 -8.09
N THR A 154 -11.35 10.59 -9.11
CA THR A 154 -12.16 11.65 -9.73
C THR A 154 -13.58 11.74 -9.19
N ASP A 155 -14.18 10.64 -8.75
CA ASP A 155 -15.53 10.65 -8.18
C ASP A 155 -15.53 11.28 -6.79
N LYS A 156 -16.07 12.49 -6.70
CA LYS A 156 -16.14 13.29 -5.46
C LYS A 156 -17.28 12.86 -4.54
N SER A 157 -18.17 11.96 -4.98
CA SER A 157 -19.20 11.38 -4.13
C SER A 157 -18.65 10.31 -3.19
N LEU A 158 -17.44 9.79 -3.45
CA LEU A 158 -16.78 8.83 -2.58
C LEU A 158 -16.34 9.49 -1.27
N THR A 159 -16.42 8.75 -0.18
CA THR A 159 -15.70 9.11 1.05
C THR A 159 -14.21 9.20 0.75
N GLN A 160 -13.63 10.40 0.92
CA GLN A 160 -12.23 10.69 0.62
C GLN A 160 -11.32 10.32 1.80
N CYS A 161 -10.14 9.78 1.51
CA CYS A 161 -9.14 9.47 2.54
C CYS A 161 -8.61 10.73 3.23
N THR A 162 -8.41 10.67 4.55
CA THR A 162 -7.57 11.64 5.25
C THR A 162 -6.08 11.33 5.07
N VAL A 163 -5.21 12.21 5.57
CA VAL A 163 -3.74 12.08 5.52
C VAL A 163 -3.24 10.69 5.94
N TYR A 164 -3.88 10.03 6.92
CA TYR A 164 -3.52 8.68 7.33
C TYR A 164 -3.69 7.67 6.19
N PHE A 165 -4.90 7.58 5.62
CA PHE A 165 -5.20 6.54 4.65
C PHE A 165 -4.69 6.88 3.24
N LYS A 166 -4.33 8.14 2.97
CA LYS A 166 -3.69 8.53 1.71
C LYS A 166 -2.41 7.75 1.42
N TYR A 167 -1.70 7.26 2.44
CA TYR A 167 -0.59 6.33 2.27
C TYR A 167 -0.95 5.08 1.44
N TYR A 168 -2.10 4.46 1.73
CA TYR A 168 -2.57 3.28 1.00
C TYR A 168 -3.17 3.64 -0.35
N LEU A 169 -3.88 4.78 -0.43
CA LEU A 169 -4.39 5.29 -1.71
C LEU A 169 -3.25 5.52 -2.71
N ASN A 170 -2.20 6.22 -2.29
CA ASN A 170 -1.05 6.49 -3.15
C ASN A 170 -0.36 5.19 -3.61
N GLN A 171 -0.17 4.22 -2.71
CA GLN A 171 0.36 2.90 -3.10
C GLN A 171 -0.54 2.19 -4.12
N ALA A 172 -1.86 2.23 -3.92
CA ALA A 172 -2.81 1.64 -4.84
C ALA A 172 -2.71 2.30 -6.23
N MET A 173 -2.62 3.63 -6.28
CA MET A 173 -2.50 4.36 -7.54
C MET A 173 -1.17 4.09 -8.25
N VAL A 174 -0.06 3.98 -7.50
CA VAL A 174 1.24 3.55 -8.05
C VAL A 174 1.13 2.15 -8.63
N LYS A 175 0.53 1.19 -7.91
CA LYS A 175 0.28 -0.17 -8.39
C LYS A 175 -0.61 -0.20 -9.63
N ALA A 176 -1.54 0.76 -9.75
CA ALA A 176 -2.38 0.94 -10.93
C ALA A 176 -1.67 1.66 -12.11
N GLY A 177 -0.37 1.96 -11.99
CA GLY A 177 0.42 2.59 -13.05
C GLY A 177 0.34 4.12 -13.10
N LEU A 178 -0.28 4.75 -12.09
CA LEU A 178 -0.44 6.21 -12.01
C LEU A 178 0.67 6.89 -11.20
N GLY A 179 1.75 6.19 -10.87
CA GLY A 179 2.76 6.72 -9.93
C GLY A 179 3.43 8.02 -10.37
N ASN A 180 3.49 8.33 -11.68
CA ASN A 180 4.05 9.60 -12.18
C ASN A 180 3.23 10.83 -11.76
N ASP A 181 1.98 10.63 -11.32
CA ASP A 181 1.11 11.69 -10.85
C ASP A 181 1.28 11.98 -9.35
N TYR A 182 2.14 11.23 -8.64
CA TYR A 182 2.28 11.30 -7.18
C TYR A 182 2.44 12.74 -6.65
N LEU A 183 3.25 13.58 -7.31
CA LEU A 183 3.45 14.98 -6.88
C LEU A 183 2.16 15.81 -6.94
N SER A 184 1.22 15.46 -7.81
CA SER A 184 -0.09 16.14 -7.90
C SER A 184 -0.99 15.82 -6.70
N TRP A 185 -0.79 14.68 -6.04
CA TRP A 185 -1.62 14.23 -4.92
C TRP A 185 -1.24 14.88 -3.58
N LEU A 186 -0.15 15.64 -3.55
CA LEU A 186 0.40 16.25 -2.32
C LEU A 186 -0.30 17.54 -1.86
N GLY A 187 -1.54 17.81 -2.31
CA GLY A 187 -2.28 19.05 -2.02
C GLY A 187 -2.38 19.35 -0.52
N ILE A 188 -2.91 18.41 0.27
CA ILE A 188 -3.11 18.60 1.72
C ILE A 188 -1.80 18.86 2.47
N TRP A 189 -0.68 18.26 2.06
CA TRP A 189 0.64 18.53 2.67
C TRP A 189 1.19 19.90 2.30
N ARG A 190 0.90 20.40 1.08
CA ARG A 190 1.23 21.78 0.72
C ARG A 190 0.39 22.77 1.52
N GLU A 191 -0.87 22.44 1.80
CA GLU A 191 -1.74 23.25 2.66
C GLU A 191 -1.19 23.30 4.11
N ASN A 192 -0.74 22.19 4.68
CA ASN A 192 -0.04 22.17 5.99
C ASN A 192 1.11 23.19 6.00
N ILE A 193 1.97 23.17 4.98
CA ILE A 193 3.10 24.10 4.87
C ILE A 193 2.63 25.55 4.70
N ALA A 194 1.59 25.77 3.89
CA ALA A 194 1.09 27.11 3.57
C ALA A 194 0.52 27.84 4.79
N ILE A 195 -0.06 27.11 5.75
CA ILE A 195 -0.55 27.67 7.02
C ILE A 195 0.53 27.73 8.11
N GLY A 196 1.79 27.42 7.78
CA GLY A 196 2.94 27.55 8.67
C GLY A 196 3.25 26.31 9.52
N MET A 197 2.60 25.17 9.28
CA MET A 197 2.97 23.94 9.98
C MET A 197 4.37 23.48 9.57
N THR A 198 5.16 23.06 10.57
CA THR A 198 6.51 22.50 10.40
C THR A 198 6.55 20.99 10.62
N THR A 199 5.40 20.40 10.97
CA THR A 199 5.14 18.97 11.14
C THR A 199 3.83 18.60 10.42
N TRP A 200 3.45 17.33 10.42
CA TRP A 200 2.27 16.85 9.70
C TRP A 200 1.06 16.68 10.61
N ALA A 201 -0.11 17.17 10.18
CA ALA A 201 -1.38 17.06 10.89
C ALA A 201 -1.88 15.61 11.06
N GLU A 202 -2.74 15.39 12.06
CA GLU A 202 -3.42 14.13 12.35
C GLU A 202 -4.54 13.81 11.36
N ASP A 203 -5.22 14.81 10.80
CA ASP A 203 -6.25 14.61 9.79
C ASP A 203 -6.15 15.68 8.69
N SER A 204 -7.14 15.72 7.80
CA SER A 204 -7.19 16.70 6.70
C SER A 204 -7.98 17.98 7.05
N SER A 205 -8.54 18.09 8.26
CA SER A 205 -9.32 19.24 8.72
C SER A 205 -8.41 20.25 9.43
N LEU A 206 -7.48 20.83 8.66
CA LEU A 206 -6.33 21.58 9.21
C LEU A 206 -6.70 22.75 10.14
N GLU A 207 -7.85 23.39 9.95
CA GLU A 207 -8.30 24.50 10.80
C GLU A 207 -8.76 24.04 12.19
N THR A 208 -9.16 22.77 12.33
CA THR A 208 -9.73 22.20 13.57
C THR A 208 -8.98 20.96 14.03
N VAL A 209 -7.85 20.63 13.40
CA VAL A 209 -7.11 19.41 13.71
C VAL A 209 -6.58 19.46 15.14
N ARG A 210 -6.78 18.37 15.87
CA ARG A 210 -6.37 18.28 17.28
C ARG A 210 -4.85 18.26 17.44
N SER A 211 -4.14 17.60 16.52
CA SER A 211 -2.70 17.37 16.59
C SER A 211 -2.04 17.77 15.27
N GLU A 212 -1.16 18.78 15.31
CA GLU A 212 -0.37 19.25 14.17
C GLU A 212 0.95 18.48 13.98
N CYS A 213 1.22 17.49 14.84
CA CYS A 213 2.42 16.66 14.81
C CYS A 213 2.07 15.18 14.98
N HIS A 214 1.71 14.52 13.89
CA HIS A 214 1.28 13.13 13.88
C HIS A 214 2.05 12.29 12.85
N ALA A 215 2.66 11.20 13.32
CA ALA A 215 3.54 10.38 12.49
C ALA A 215 2.83 9.77 11.27
N TRP A 216 1.55 9.44 11.37
CA TRP A 216 0.80 8.87 10.25
C TRP A 216 0.56 9.87 9.10
N GLY A 217 0.80 11.17 9.33
CA GLY A 217 0.70 12.21 8.31
C GLY A 217 1.99 12.32 7.49
N SER A 218 3.04 11.57 7.87
CA SER A 218 4.37 11.67 7.27
C SER A 218 4.61 10.76 6.06
N SER A 219 3.56 10.25 5.40
CA SER A 219 3.72 9.37 4.23
C SER A 219 4.66 9.94 3.15
N PRO A 220 4.70 11.25 2.85
CA PRO A 220 5.62 11.77 1.85
C PRO A 220 7.09 11.51 2.16
N ASN A 221 7.46 11.46 3.44
CA ASN A 221 8.84 11.23 3.88
C ASN A 221 9.40 9.90 3.40
N ILE A 222 8.54 8.89 3.17
CA ILE A 222 8.95 7.58 2.65
C ILE A 222 8.62 7.42 1.17
N GLU A 223 7.54 8.03 0.69
CA GLU A 223 7.08 7.92 -0.70
C GLU A 223 7.99 8.67 -1.68
N PHE A 224 8.73 9.72 -1.27
CA PHE A 224 9.78 10.27 -2.12
C PHE A 224 10.87 9.24 -2.44
N PHE A 225 11.24 8.38 -1.50
CA PHE A 225 12.23 7.32 -1.74
C PHE A 225 11.63 6.15 -2.50
N ARG A 226 10.46 5.68 -2.06
CA ARG A 226 9.83 4.47 -2.61
C ARG A 226 9.15 4.72 -3.95
N THR A 227 8.38 5.79 -4.08
CA THR A 227 7.58 6.10 -5.28
C THR A 227 8.38 6.93 -6.29
N VAL A 228 8.88 8.10 -5.87
CA VAL A 228 9.53 9.04 -6.80
C VAL A 228 10.89 8.51 -7.24
N LEU A 229 11.77 8.21 -6.28
CA LEU A 229 13.08 7.62 -6.57
C LEU A 229 13.00 6.13 -6.95
N GLY A 230 11.88 5.48 -6.63
CA GLY A 230 11.59 4.11 -7.03
C GLY A 230 12.26 3.02 -6.19
N ILE A 231 12.86 3.34 -5.05
CA ILE A 231 13.67 2.39 -4.28
C ILE A 231 12.77 1.55 -3.37
N ASP A 232 12.63 0.25 -3.67
CA ASP A 232 11.85 -0.66 -2.83
C ASP A 232 12.48 -2.06 -2.73
N THR A 233 12.04 -2.81 -1.72
CA THR A 233 12.39 -4.22 -1.53
C THR A 233 11.68 -5.10 -2.54
N ASP A 234 12.39 -6.10 -3.07
CA ASP A 234 11.89 -7.09 -4.02
C ASP A 234 11.99 -8.53 -3.48
N ALA A 235 12.46 -8.67 -2.24
CA ALA A 235 12.54 -9.96 -1.54
C ALA A 235 12.67 -9.75 -0.02
N PRO A 236 12.25 -10.73 0.81
CA PRO A 236 12.44 -10.68 2.25
C PRO A 236 13.85 -10.30 2.69
N GLY A 237 13.93 -9.52 3.76
CA GLY A 237 15.18 -9.01 4.30
C GLY A 237 15.87 -7.94 3.47
N PHE A 238 15.17 -7.37 2.49
CA PHE A 238 15.71 -6.46 1.49
C PHE A 238 16.88 -7.08 0.69
N THR A 239 16.85 -8.41 0.52
CA THR A 239 17.94 -9.15 -0.13
C THR A 239 18.02 -8.92 -1.64
N LYS A 240 16.90 -8.48 -2.24
CA LYS A 240 16.82 -7.97 -3.61
C LYS A 240 16.14 -6.61 -3.61
N ILE A 241 16.55 -5.75 -4.54
CA ILE A 241 16.07 -4.38 -4.67
C ILE A 241 15.37 -4.21 -6.02
N LYS A 242 14.19 -3.61 -6.03
CA LYS A 242 13.57 -3.08 -7.24
C LYS A 242 13.74 -1.56 -7.25
N ILE A 243 14.24 -1.03 -8.37
CA ILE A 243 14.31 0.40 -8.64
C ILE A 243 13.32 0.72 -9.77
N GLU A 244 12.20 1.36 -9.45
CA GLU A 244 11.15 1.70 -10.41
C GLU A 244 10.67 3.15 -10.19
N PRO A 245 11.37 4.14 -10.79
CA PRO A 245 11.12 5.55 -10.49
C PRO A 245 9.87 6.09 -11.18
N HIS A 246 9.17 6.96 -10.46
CA HIS A 246 8.04 7.73 -10.98
C HIS A 246 8.35 9.23 -10.92
N LEU A 247 9.07 9.70 -11.93
CA LEU A 247 9.67 11.04 -11.93
C LEU A 247 8.66 12.16 -12.20
N GLY A 248 7.51 11.83 -12.78
CA GLY A 248 6.54 12.84 -13.24
C GLY A 248 7.21 13.84 -14.18
N THR A 249 7.21 15.12 -13.79
CA THR A 249 7.84 16.21 -14.54
C THR A 249 9.29 16.50 -14.13
N MET A 250 9.83 15.83 -13.11
CA MET A 250 11.18 16.07 -12.64
C MET A 250 12.20 15.59 -13.67
N THR A 251 13.15 16.45 -14.04
CA THR A 251 14.21 16.13 -15.00
C THR A 251 15.58 15.92 -14.36
N ASN A 252 15.72 16.25 -13.08
CA ASN A 252 16.94 16.06 -12.31
C ASN A 252 16.58 15.78 -10.84
N VAL A 253 16.76 14.54 -10.40
CA VAL A 253 16.46 14.13 -9.03
C VAL A 253 17.40 13.02 -8.57
N ASN A 254 17.74 13.04 -7.29
CA ASN A 254 18.62 12.06 -6.67
C ASN A 254 18.28 11.88 -5.19
N GLY A 255 18.72 10.78 -4.62
CA GLY A 255 18.63 10.56 -3.19
C GLY A 255 19.32 9.29 -2.75
N VAL A 256 19.42 9.15 -1.43
CA VAL A 256 20.09 8.03 -0.77
C VAL A 256 19.19 7.50 0.33
N MET A 257 18.95 6.20 0.31
CA MET A 257 18.13 5.51 1.30
C MET A 257 19.00 4.54 2.12
N PRO A 258 18.82 4.47 3.46
CA PRO A 258 19.47 3.46 4.27
C PRO A 258 18.97 2.05 3.90
N HIS A 259 19.88 1.08 3.93
CA HIS A 259 19.62 -0.32 3.65
C HIS A 259 20.32 -1.19 4.70
N PRO A 260 19.81 -2.38 5.09
CA PRO A 260 20.47 -3.23 6.09
C PRO A 260 21.95 -3.54 5.78
N ALA A 261 22.31 -3.63 4.50
CA ALA A 261 23.68 -3.85 4.02
C ALA A 261 24.46 -2.56 3.63
N GLY A 262 23.95 -1.37 3.95
CA GLY A 262 24.63 -0.10 3.65
C GLY A 262 23.69 1.00 3.16
N LYS A 263 23.93 1.52 1.95
CA LYS A 263 23.13 2.59 1.33
C LYS A 263 22.75 2.21 -0.09
N VAL A 264 21.54 2.59 -0.50
CA VAL A 264 21.11 2.60 -1.89
C VAL A 264 21.07 4.04 -2.35
N ALA A 265 21.75 4.36 -3.46
CA ALA A 265 21.76 5.72 -4.01
C ALA A 265 21.30 5.69 -5.46
N VAL A 266 20.43 6.63 -5.83
CA VAL A 266 19.97 6.78 -7.21
C VAL A 266 20.09 8.23 -7.67
N LYS A 267 20.37 8.41 -8.95
CA LYS A 267 20.38 9.72 -9.61
C LYS A 267 19.84 9.59 -11.03
N TYR A 268 18.88 10.43 -11.37
CA TYR A 268 18.26 10.52 -12.68
C TYR A 268 18.46 11.94 -13.20
N ALA A 269 19.05 12.09 -14.38
CA ALA A 269 19.26 13.39 -15.02
C ALA A 269 18.99 13.32 -16.52
N LEU A 270 17.98 14.05 -16.99
CA LEU A 270 17.67 14.23 -18.40
C LEU A 270 18.68 15.23 -19.01
N LYS A 271 19.40 14.80 -20.05
CA LYS A 271 20.29 15.65 -20.86
C LYS A 271 19.87 15.56 -22.32
N GLY A 272 19.28 16.63 -22.84
CA GLY A 272 18.63 16.62 -24.14
C GLY A 272 17.47 15.62 -24.12
N SER A 273 17.50 14.63 -25.00
CA SER A 273 16.49 13.55 -25.07
C SER A 273 16.87 12.27 -24.31
N LYS A 274 18.05 12.22 -23.68
CA LYS A 274 18.57 11.01 -23.02
C LYS A 274 18.64 11.15 -21.50
N TRP A 275 18.28 10.09 -20.80
CA TRP A 275 18.40 9.98 -19.36
C TRP A 275 19.75 9.39 -18.98
N ASN A 276 20.51 10.10 -18.16
CA ASN A 276 21.67 9.56 -17.47
C ASN A 276 21.24 9.06 -16.09
N ILE A 277 21.39 7.77 -15.86
CA ILE A 277 20.91 7.10 -14.65
C ILE A 277 22.09 6.45 -13.96
N ASN A 278 22.26 6.76 -12.67
CA ASN A 278 23.27 6.13 -11.83
C ASN A 278 22.59 5.52 -10.62
N ILE A 279 22.81 4.24 -10.41
CA ILE A 279 22.25 3.46 -9.31
C ILE A 279 23.41 2.75 -8.60
N SER A 280 23.56 2.99 -7.30
CA SER A 280 24.52 2.30 -6.46
C SER A 280 23.78 1.40 -5.48
N LEU A 281 24.04 0.09 -5.57
CA LEU A 281 23.53 -0.89 -4.63
C LEU A 281 24.61 -1.26 -3.59
N PRO A 282 24.24 -1.62 -2.35
CA PRO A 282 25.19 -2.09 -1.36
C PRO A 282 25.87 -3.41 -1.80
N GLN A 283 26.98 -3.74 -1.12
CA GLN A 283 27.72 -4.98 -1.35
C GLN A 283 26.81 -6.21 -1.15
N SER A 284 27.00 -7.24 -1.96
CA SER A 284 26.23 -8.50 -1.91
C SER A 284 24.71 -8.35 -2.10
N THR A 285 24.24 -7.24 -2.65
CA THR A 285 22.83 -7.04 -3.01
C THR A 285 22.70 -6.90 -4.53
N THR A 286 21.70 -7.59 -5.08
CA THR A 286 21.33 -7.50 -6.50
C THR A 286 19.96 -6.89 -6.64
N GLY A 287 19.60 -6.49 -7.85
CA GLY A 287 18.27 -5.95 -8.07
C GLY A 287 17.90 -5.85 -9.53
N VAL A 288 16.78 -5.20 -9.77
CA VAL A 288 16.32 -4.84 -11.10
C VAL A 288 15.99 -3.36 -11.15
N PHE A 289 16.31 -2.74 -12.26
CA PHE A 289 15.86 -1.40 -12.61
C PHE A 289 14.76 -1.53 -13.66
N VAL A 290 13.58 -1.00 -13.37
CA VAL A 290 12.44 -0.99 -14.27
C VAL A 290 12.28 0.41 -14.81
N TRP A 291 12.35 0.56 -16.12
CA TRP A 291 12.17 1.84 -16.81
C TRP A 291 11.23 1.70 -17.99
N LYS A 292 10.04 2.31 -17.88
CA LYS A 292 8.99 2.25 -18.91
C LYS A 292 8.75 0.79 -19.38
N SER A 293 8.54 -0.10 -18.43
CA SER A 293 8.32 -1.55 -18.62
C SER A 293 9.53 -2.35 -19.12
N LYS A 294 10.70 -1.73 -19.34
CA LYS A 294 11.95 -2.46 -19.64
C LYS A 294 12.69 -2.76 -18.34
N ILE A 295 13.17 -4.00 -18.22
CA ILE A 295 13.90 -4.48 -17.04
C ILE A 295 15.39 -4.54 -17.35
N TYR A 296 16.20 -3.93 -16.48
CA TYR A 296 17.65 -3.96 -16.53
C TYR A 296 18.16 -4.63 -15.24
N PRO A 297 18.96 -5.71 -15.34
CA PRO A 297 19.57 -6.32 -14.15
C PRO A 297 20.58 -5.36 -13.52
N LEU A 298 20.56 -5.27 -12.19
CA LEU A 298 21.50 -4.48 -11.40
C LEU A 298 22.44 -5.39 -10.62
N LYS A 299 23.72 -5.05 -10.63
CA LYS A 299 24.76 -5.65 -9.78
C LYS A 299 25.03 -4.78 -8.55
N SER A 300 25.67 -5.37 -7.55
CA SER A 300 26.20 -4.63 -6.40
C SER A 300 27.19 -3.54 -6.86
N GLY A 301 27.25 -2.41 -6.14
CA GLY A 301 28.06 -1.26 -6.53
C GLY A 301 27.39 -0.41 -7.59
N VAL A 302 28.19 0.30 -8.39
CA VAL A 302 27.71 1.32 -9.34
C VAL A 302 27.22 0.68 -10.64
N ASN A 303 26.03 1.11 -11.07
CA ASN A 303 25.40 0.81 -12.35
C ASN A 303 25.10 2.14 -13.04
N SER A 304 25.60 2.32 -14.27
CA SER A 304 25.39 3.52 -15.06
C SER A 304 24.69 3.17 -16.37
N LEU A 305 23.59 3.86 -16.66
CA LEU A 305 22.80 3.67 -17.87
C LEU A 305 22.59 5.01 -18.58
N VAL A 306 22.55 4.96 -19.91
CA VAL A 306 22.10 6.06 -20.76
C VAL A 306 20.98 5.52 -21.64
N ILE A 307 19.75 6.01 -21.44
CA ILE A 307 18.54 5.53 -22.11
C ILE A 307 17.68 6.65 -22.68
#